data_AF-A0A4U2ZVH3-F1
#
_entry.id   AF-A0A4U2ZVH3-F1
#
_cell.length_a   1.000
_cell.length_b   1.000
_cell.length_c   1.000
_cell.angle_alpha   90.00
_cell.angle_beta   90.00
_cell.angle_gamma   90.00
#
_symmetry.space_group_name_H-M   'P 1'
#
loop_
_entity.id
_entity.type
_entity.pdbx_description
1 polymer ?
#
loop_
_entity_poly.entity_id
_entity_poly.type
_entity_poly.pdbx_seq_one_letter_code
_entity_poly.pdbx_strand_id
1 'polypeptide(L)' 'TFGYWFYKQTKDIAMLQEILNHSTPQITLRYIGINKEEKDNVLDTFRI' A
#
# COMPACT_ATOMS: atom_id res chain seq x y z
N THR A 1 -6.45 -3.06 6.68
CA THR A 1 -6.56 -1.98 7.71
C THR A 1 -7.17 -0.75 7.07
N PHE A 2 -7.47 0.32 7.83
CA PHE A 2 -8.01 1.57 7.28
C PHE A 2 -7.20 2.08 6.07
N GLY A 3 -5.88 2.26 6.23
CA GLY A 3 -5.03 2.80 5.16
C GLY A 3 -4.99 1.91 3.91
N TYR A 4 -5.04 0.59 4.07
CA TYR A 4 -5.13 -0.34 2.95
C TYR A 4 -6.40 -0.12 2.12
N TRP A 5 -7.56 -0.10 2.78
CA TRP A 5 -8.85 0.06 2.10
C TRP A 5 -9.05 1.46 1.55
N PHE A 6 -8.64 2.48 2.30
CA PHE A 6 -8.62 3.87 1.84
C PHE A 6 -7.85 3.97 0.52
N TYR A 7 -6.60 3.49 0.50
CA TYR A 7 -5.78 3.56 -0.71
C TYR A 7 -6.32 2.72 -1.87
N LYS A 8 -6.89 1.53 -1.60
CA LYS A 8 -7.51 0.71 -2.67
C LYS A 8 -8.71 1.42 -3.33
N GLN A 9 -9.48 2.21 -2.57
CA GLN A 9 -10.65 2.94 -3.07
C GLN A 9 -10.28 4.28 -3.72
N THR A 10 -9.42 5.09 -3.08
CA THR A 10 -9.13 6.46 -3.52
C THR A 10 -7.90 6.57 -4.40
N LYS A 11 -6.95 5.64 -4.25
CA LYS A 11 -5.58 5.72 -4.81
C LYS A 11 -4.82 6.99 -4.41
N ASP A 12 -5.29 7.71 -3.40
CA ASP A 12 -4.68 8.95 -2.94
C ASP A 12 -3.65 8.66 -1.82
N ILE A 13 -2.40 8.50 -2.22
CA ILE A 13 -1.31 8.25 -1.29
C ILE A 13 -0.88 9.50 -0.51
N ALA A 14 -1.09 10.70 -1.07
CA ALA A 14 -0.68 11.96 -0.47
C ALA A 14 -1.58 12.30 0.72
N MET A 15 -2.89 12.20 0.54
CA MET A 15 -3.84 12.37 1.65
C MET A 15 -3.59 11.34 2.75
N LEU A 16 -3.29 10.09 2.38
CA LEU A 16 -3.00 9.05 3.36
C LEU A 16 -1.66 9.29 4.09
N GLN A 17 -0.66 9.88 3.43
CA GLN A 17 0.58 10.32 4.07
C GLN A 17 0.32 11.37 5.14
N GLU A 18 -0.53 12.37 4.86
CA GLU A 18 -0.88 13.41 5.82
C GLU A 18 -1.61 12.83 7.04
N ILE A 19 -2.61 11.97 6.80
CA ILE A 19 -3.38 11.31 7.87
C ILE A 19 -2.47 10.47 8.77
N LEU A 20 -1.48 9.79 8.19
CA LEU A 20 -0.55 8.91 8.92
C LEU A 20 0.73 9.60 9.37
N ASN A 21 0.89 10.91 9.09
CA ASN A 21 2.08 11.69 9.37
C ASN A 21 3.39 11.05 8.87
N HIS A 22 3.38 10.52 7.66
CA HIS A 22 4.54 9.89 7.04
C HIS A 22 5.29 10.84 6.12
N SER A 23 6.61 10.85 6.23
CA SER A 23 7.49 11.74 5.46
C SER A 23 7.58 11.41 3.97
N THR A 24 7.33 10.16 3.58
CA THR A 24 7.41 9.73 2.18
C THR A 24 6.30 8.73 1.81
N PRO A 25 5.86 8.70 0.53
CA PRO A 25 4.84 7.75 0.07
C PRO A 25 5.25 6.29 0.29
N GLN A 26 6.55 5.99 0.19
CA GLN A 26 7.10 4.64 0.35
C GLN A 26 6.88 4.10 1.77
N ILE A 27 6.99 4.95 2.79
CA ILE A 27 6.69 4.58 4.18
C ILE A 27 5.20 4.21 4.29
N THR A 28 4.32 5.02 3.69
CA THR A 28 2.87 4.75 3.67
C THR A 28 2.55 3.44 2.97
N LEU A 29 3.05 3.21 1.75
CA LEU A 29 2.81 1.98 0.99
C LEU A 29 3.27 0.72 1.74
N ARG A 30 4.41 0.81 2.41
CA ARG A 30 4.93 -0.27 3.28
C ARG A 30 4.03 -0.49 4.49
N TYR A 31 3.63 0.59 5.18
CA TYR A 31 2.78 0.52 6.36
C TYR A 31 1.40 -0.11 6.05
N ILE A 32 0.80 0.23 4.91
CA ILE A 32 -0.50 -0.32 4.50
C ILE A 32 -0.41 -1.71 3.86
N GLY A 33 0.79 -2.24 3.63
CA GLY A 33 1.00 -3.59 3.14
C GLY A 33 0.83 -3.79 1.62
N ILE A 34 0.71 -2.74 0.82
CA ILE A 34 0.57 -2.84 -0.65
C ILE A 34 1.76 -3.56 -1.28
N ASN A 35 2.99 -3.24 -0.83
CA ASN A 35 4.20 -3.89 -1.35
C ASN A 35 4.25 -5.40 -1.08
N LYS A 36 3.49 -5.90 -0.10
CA LYS A 36 3.38 -7.34 0.16
C LYS A 36 2.41 -7.99 -0.81
N GLU A 37 1.23 -7.39 -1.02
CA GLU A 37 0.25 -7.84 -2.01
C GLU A 37 0.85 -7.92 -3.42
N GLU A 38 1.58 -6.89 -3.86
CA GLU A 38 2.22 -6.90 -5.18
C GLU A 38 3.24 -8.03 -5.34
N LYS A 39 4.04 -8.31 -4.30
CA LYS A 39 5.02 -9.40 -4.32
C LYS A 39 4.35 -10.77 -4.30
N ASP A 40 3.34 -10.96 -3.45
CA ASP A 40 2.61 -12.22 -3.35
C ASP A 40 1.90 -12.53 -4.69
N ASN A 41 1.26 -11.53 -5.31
CA ASN A 41 0.62 -11.68 -6.63
C ASN A 41 1.61 -12.07 -7.74
N VAL A 42 2.79 -11.45 -7.74
CA VAL A 42 3.85 -11.78 -8.69
C VAL A 42 4.35 -13.21 -8.46
N LEU A 43 4.60 -13.60 -7.22
CA LEU A 43 5.03 -14.97 -6.89
C LEU A 43 3.98 -16.02 -7.25
N ASP A 44 2.70 -15.74 -7.06
CA ASP A 44 1.61 -16.63 -7.47
C ASP A 44 1.52 -16.75 -9.00
N THR A 45 1.89 -15.71 -9.75
CA THR A 45 1.99 -15.78 -11.22
C THR A 45 3.13 -16.69 -11.68
N PHE A 46 4.22 -16.77 -10.91
CA PHE A 46 5.39 -17.62 -11.22
C PHE A 46 5.33 -19.02 -10.61
N ARG A 47 4.36 -19.30 -9.74
CA ARG A 47 4.08 -20.64 -9.24
C ARG A 47 3.39 -21.45 -10.34
N ILE A 48 4.17 -22.32 -10.97
CA ILE A 48 3.70 -23.46 -11.78
C ILE A 48 3.21 -24.55 -10.83
#